data_AF-A0A945I486-F1
#
_entry.id   AF-A0A945I486-F1
#
_cell.length_a   1.000
_cell.length_b   1.000
_cell.length_c   1.000
_cell.angle_alpha   90.00
_cell.angle_beta   90.00
_cell.angle_gamma   90.00
#
_symmetry.space_group_name_H-M   'P 1'
#
loop_
_entity.id
_entity.type
_entity.pdbx_description
1 polymer ?
#
loop_
_entity_poly.entity_id
_entity_poly.type
_entity_poly.pdbx_seq_one_letter_code
_entity_poly.pdbx_strand_id
1 'polypeptide(L)'
;MDTDPDLIDEAFYNELKEHYSTEEIVELGAFIGFNIGYHTWFGTLGFYPMFTPDGRLVDQEESARIYGDKPISHTKGAMQRATENNSDEAAE
;
A
#
# COMPACT_ATOMS: atom_id res chain seq x y z
N MET A 1 -1.33 13.21 -6.86
CA MET A 1 0.10 12.89 -7.07
C MET A 1 0.27 11.46 -7.56
N ASP A 2 -0.48 10.49 -7.03
CA ASP A 2 -0.50 9.07 -7.44
C ASP A 2 -1.05 8.76 -8.86
N THR A 3 -1.50 9.76 -9.63
CA THR A 3 -2.32 9.49 -10.83
C THR A 3 -1.86 10.18 -12.12
N ASP A 4 -0.78 10.96 -12.08
CA ASP A 4 -0.34 11.70 -13.27
C ASP A 4 1.19 11.69 -13.41
N PRO A 5 1.74 10.71 -14.16
CA PRO A 5 3.18 10.60 -14.36
C PRO A 5 3.76 11.76 -15.18
N ASP A 6 2.93 12.49 -15.94
CA ASP A 6 3.39 13.61 -16.77
C ASP A 6 3.76 14.85 -15.93
N LEU A 7 3.42 14.85 -14.64
CA LEU A 7 3.81 15.89 -13.68
C LEU A 7 5.20 15.68 -13.07
N ILE A 8 5.87 14.55 -13.36
CA ILE A 8 7.25 14.30 -12.90
C ILE A 8 8.23 14.91 -13.88
N ASP A 9 8.54 16.19 -13.66
CA ASP A 9 9.41 17.00 -14.51
C ASP A 9 10.70 17.44 -13.82
N GLU A 10 11.49 18.28 -14.49
CA GLU A 10 12.75 18.78 -13.95
C GLU A 10 12.55 19.62 -12.68
N ALA A 11 11.45 20.36 -12.56
CA ALA A 11 11.17 21.18 -11.38
C ALA A 11 10.92 20.28 -10.16
N PHE A 12 10.16 19.20 -10.34
CA PHE A 12 9.94 18.19 -9.30
C PHE A 12 11.26 17.57 -8.80
N TYR A 13 12.16 17.18 -9.71
CA TYR A 13 13.47 16.64 -9.32
C TYR A 13 14.37 17.67 -8.66
N ASN A 14 14.27 18.94 -9.03
CA ASN A 14 15.04 20.00 -8.41
C ASN A 14 14.58 20.26 -6.96
N GLU A 15 13.27 20.22 -6.69
CA GLU A 15 12.73 20.27 -5.32
C GLU A 15 13.18 19.07 -4.49
N LEU A 16 13.13 17.86 -5.03
CA LEU A 16 13.62 16.65 -4.33
C LEU A 16 15.09 16.77 -3.90
N LYS A 17 15.95 17.36 -4.73
CA LYS A 17 17.38 17.56 -4.42
C LYS A 17 17.62 18.53 -3.28
N GLU A 18 16.64 19.33 -2.87
CA GLU A 18 16.75 20.17 -1.66
C GLU A 18 16.68 19.35 -0.37
N HIS A 19 16.13 18.12 -0.44
CA HIS A 19 15.87 17.26 0.72
C HIS A 19 16.64 15.94 0.70
N TYR A 20 16.98 15.44 -0.49
CA TYR A 20 17.55 14.11 -0.68
C TYR A 20 18.80 14.16 -1.56
N SER A 21 19.74 13.26 -1.28
CA SER A 21 20.86 12.97 -2.18
C SER A 21 20.39 12.33 -3.48
N THR A 22 21.25 12.31 -4.49
CA THR A 22 20.91 11.69 -5.78
C THR A 22 20.68 10.18 -5.61
N GLU A 23 21.47 9.53 -4.77
CA GLU A 23 21.36 8.13 -4.44
C GLU A 23 20.01 7.82 -3.77
N GLU A 24 19.60 8.61 -2.78
CA GLU A 24 18.30 8.45 -2.11
C GLU A 24 17.12 8.65 -3.07
N ILE A 25 17.22 9.61 -4.00
CA ILE A 25 16.20 9.83 -5.03
C ILE A 25 16.08 8.62 -5.96
N VAL A 26 17.22 8.02 -6.35
CA VAL A 26 17.24 6.80 -7.18
C VAL A 26 16.64 5.61 -6.41
N GLU A 27 17.00 5.43 -5.15
CA GLU A 27 16.44 4.37 -4.29
C GLU A 27 14.93 4.53 -4.10
N LEU A 28 14.46 5.76 -3.86
CA LEU A 28 13.04 6.09 -3.75
C LEU A 28 12.28 5.75 -5.04
N GLY A 29 12.83 6.15 -6.19
CA GLY A 29 12.25 5.82 -7.50
C GLY A 29 12.19 4.32 -7.75
N ALA A 30 13.24 3.58 -7.41
CA ALA A 30 13.26 2.12 -7.49
C ALA A 30 12.20 1.49 -6.59
N PHE A 31 12.08 1.93 -5.34
CA PHE A 31 11.08 1.43 -4.40
C PHE A 31 9.65 1.64 -4.90
N ILE A 32 9.33 2.83 -5.40
CA ILE A 32 8.01 3.15 -5.97
C ILE A 32 7.73 2.27 -7.20
N GLY A 33 8.68 2.20 -8.13
CA GLY A 33 8.55 1.39 -9.35
C GLY A 33 8.34 -0.10 -9.05
N PHE A 34 9.09 -0.65 -8.10
CA PHE A 34 8.90 -2.04 -7.66
C PHE A 34 7.53 -2.27 -7.04
N ASN A 35 7.05 -1.37 -6.16
CA ASN A 35 5.73 -1.53 -5.55
C ASN A 35 4.60 -1.50 -6.59
N ILE A 36 4.64 -0.55 -7.53
CA ILE A 36 3.66 -0.49 -8.63
C ILE A 36 3.73 -1.76 -9.48
N GLY A 37 4.94 -2.21 -9.82
CA GLY A 37 5.16 -3.43 -10.58
C GLY A 37 4.60 -4.67 -9.88
N TYR A 38 4.86 -4.82 -8.59
CA TYR A 38 4.33 -5.93 -7.79
C TYR A 38 2.80 -5.91 -7.72
N HIS A 39 2.19 -4.76 -7.42
CA HIS A 39 0.73 -4.67 -7.38
C HIS A 39 0.09 -5.01 -8.73
N THR A 40 0.68 -4.54 -9.82
CA THR A 40 0.23 -4.89 -11.18
C THR A 40 0.37 -6.38 -11.44
N TRP A 41 1.55 -6.94 -11.19
CA TRP A 41 1.85 -8.34 -11.47
C TRP A 41 1.04 -9.30 -10.61
N PHE A 42 0.93 -9.08 -9.30
CA PHE A 42 0.10 -9.90 -8.42
C PHE A 42 -1.38 -9.85 -8.79
N GLY A 43 -1.86 -8.68 -9.25
CA GLY A 43 -3.20 -8.56 -9.83
C GLY A 43 -3.41 -9.50 -11.02
N THR A 44 -2.42 -9.65 -11.91
CA THR A 44 -2.53 -10.58 -13.05
C THR A 44 -2.61 -12.06 -12.65
N LEU A 45 -2.06 -12.41 -11.48
CA LEU A 45 -2.05 -13.77 -10.96
C LEU A 45 -3.27 -14.08 -10.09
N GLY A 46 -4.14 -13.09 -9.82
CA GLY A 46 -5.22 -13.21 -8.84
C GLY A 46 -4.69 -13.41 -7.41
N PHE A 47 -3.49 -12.90 -7.12
CA PHE A 47 -2.85 -13.06 -5.82
C PHE A 47 -3.35 -11.96 -4.88
N TYR A 48 -4.46 -12.22 -4.20
CA TYR A 48 -5.11 -11.29 -3.29
C TYR A 48 -4.68 -11.51 -1.83
N PRO A 49 -4.78 -10.50 -0.95
CA PRO A 49 -4.51 -10.66 0.47
C PRO A 49 -5.36 -11.76 1.10
N MET A 50 -4.72 -12.71 1.80
CA MET A 50 -5.41 -13.80 2.51
C MET A 50 -6.01 -13.38 3.85
N PHE A 51 -5.99 -12.09 4.14
CA PHE A 51 -6.63 -11.50 5.29
C PHE A 51 -7.61 -10.43 4.81
N THR A 52 -8.78 -10.38 5.45
CA THR A 52 -9.66 -9.22 5.29
C THR A 52 -9.00 -7.95 5.82
N PRO A 53 -9.53 -6.75 5.51
CA PRO A 53 -9.07 -5.52 6.13
C PRO A 53 -9.22 -5.56 7.66
N ASP A 54 -10.11 -6.43 8.19
CA ASP A 54 -10.27 -6.70 9.62
C ASP A 54 -9.24 -7.68 10.23
N GLY A 55 -8.39 -8.30 9.42
CA GLY A 55 -7.35 -9.23 9.89
C GLY A 55 -7.83 -10.66 10.06
N ARG A 56 -9.06 -10.98 9.65
CA ARG A 56 -9.58 -12.34 9.61
C ARG A 56 -9.00 -13.08 8.40
N LEU A 57 -8.59 -14.32 8.61
CA LEU A 57 -8.14 -15.18 7.52
C LEU A 57 -9.32 -15.51 6.58
N VAL A 58 -9.10 -15.43 5.27
CA VAL A 58 -10.09 -15.75 4.23
C VAL A 58 -9.56 -16.78 3.26
N ASP A 59 -10.47 -17.44 2.54
CA ASP A 59 -10.08 -18.25 1.38
C ASP A 59 -9.93 -17.38 0.12
N GLN A 60 -9.52 -18.02 -0.98
CA GLN A 60 -9.25 -17.33 -2.24
C GLN A 60 -10.53 -16.76 -2.90
N GLU A 61 -11.68 -17.41 -2.72
CA GLU A 61 -12.93 -16.97 -3.34
C GLU A 61 -13.46 -15.71 -2.62
N GLU A 62 -13.42 -15.71 -1.28
CA GLU A 62 -13.75 -14.54 -0.48
C GLU A 62 -12.72 -13.42 -0.70
N SER A 63 -11.43 -13.74 -0.78
CA SER A 63 -10.38 -12.75 -1.06
C SER A 63 -10.57 -12.07 -2.42
N ALA A 64 -10.83 -12.84 -3.48
CA ALA A 64 -11.11 -12.30 -4.81
C ALA A 64 -12.35 -11.40 -4.83
N ARG A 65 -13.37 -11.70 -4.02
CA ARG A 65 -14.57 -10.87 -3.90
C ARG A 65 -14.30 -9.52 -3.23
N ILE A 66 -13.37 -9.48 -2.27
CA ILE A 66 -13.02 -8.26 -1.53
C ILE A 66 -12.06 -7.38 -2.33
N TYR A 67 -11.10 -7.98 -3.05
CA TYR A 67 -9.97 -7.26 -3.65
C TYR A 67 -9.89 -7.31 -5.18
N GLY A 68 -10.72 -8.12 -5.84
CA GLY A 68 -10.61 -8.45 -7.26
C GLY A 68 -10.89 -7.33 -8.24
N ASP A 69 -11.80 -6.40 -7.90
CA ASP A 69 -12.17 -5.29 -8.79
C ASP A 69 -11.27 -4.06 -8.62
N LYS A 70 -10.97 -3.65 -7.37
CA LYS A 70 -10.08 -2.52 -7.05
C LYS A 70 -9.35 -2.75 -5.73
N PRO A 71 -8.01 -2.60 -5.69
CA PRO A 71 -7.28 -2.63 -4.43
C PRO A 71 -7.71 -1.44 -3.56
N ILE A 72 -8.36 -1.73 -2.44
CA ILE A 72 -8.66 -0.75 -1.39
C ILE A 72 -7.57 -0.82 -0.31
N SER A 73 -7.05 0.33 0.11
CA SER A 73 -6.09 0.39 1.21
C SER A 73 -6.71 -0.14 2.51
N HIS A 74 -6.04 -1.09 3.18
CA HIS A 74 -6.48 -1.67 4.45
C HIS A 74 -6.33 -0.73 5.66
N THR A 75 -5.88 0.51 5.46
CA THR A 75 -5.67 1.48 6.55
C THR A 75 -6.98 1.94 7.21
N LYS A 76 -8.14 1.73 6.58
CA LYS A 76 -9.44 1.93 7.23
C LYS A 76 -9.77 0.75 8.14
N GLY A 77 -9.65 0.97 9.45
CA GLY A 77 -10.12 0.07 10.51
C GLY A 77 -9.02 -0.71 11.25
N ALA A 78 -7.84 -0.92 10.65
CA ALA A 78 -6.73 -1.61 11.32
C ALA A 78 -6.23 -0.87 12.58
N MET A 79 -6.10 0.46 12.48
CA MET A 79 -5.76 1.32 13.63
C MET A 79 -6.82 1.26 14.74
N GLN A 80 -8.11 1.23 14.36
CA GLN A 80 -9.22 1.24 15.30
C GLN A 80 -9.27 -0.06 16.15
N ARG A 81 -9.00 -1.22 15.54
CA ARG A 81 -8.94 -2.50 16.28
C ARG A 81 -7.70 -2.64 17.16
N ALA A 82 -6.55 -2.11 16.74
CA ALA A 82 -5.36 -2.08 17.58
C ALA A 82 -5.57 -1.25 18.85
N THR A 83 -6.40 -0.21 18.78
CA THR A 83 -6.83 0.57 19.95
C THR A 83 -7.92 -0.12 20.78
N GLU A 84 -8.89 -0.80 20.16
CA GLU A 84 -9.98 -1.48 20.87
C GLU A 84 -9.50 -2.74 21.62
N ASN A 85 -8.58 -3.54 21.04
CA ASN A 85 -8.00 -4.69 21.75
C ASN A 85 -7.10 -4.31 22.94
N ASN A 86 -6.44 -3.13 22.89
CA ASN A 86 -5.63 -2.64 24.02
C ASN A 86 -6.49 -2.20 25.21
N SER A 87 -7.74 -1.76 24.98
CA SER A 87 -8.65 -1.40 26.08
C SER A 87 -9.22 -2.61 26.81
N ASP A 88 -9.36 -3.75 26.13
CA ASP A 88 -9.87 -4.98 26.74
C ASP A 88 -8.77 -5.71 27.55
N GLU A 89 -7.51 -5.71 27.10
CA GLU A 89 -6.39 -6.29 27.86
C GLU A 89 -6.00 -5.46 29.10
N ALA A 90 -6.30 -4.16 29.12
CA ALA A 90 -6.03 -3.30 30.30
C ALA A 90 -7.12 -3.38 31.38
N ALA A 91 -8.19 -4.14 31.14
CA ALA A 91 -9.35 -4.29 32.03
C ALA A 91 -9.48 -5.69 32.66
N GLU A 92 -8.57 -6.64 32.36
CA GLU A 92 -8.36 -7.90 33.11
C GLU A 92 -7.18 -7.79 34.07
#